data_AF-A0A284R2I4-F1
#
_entry.id   AF-A0A284R2I4-F1
#
_cell.length_a   1.000
_cell.length_b   1.000
_cell.length_c   1.000
_cell.angle_alpha   90.00
_cell.angle_beta   90.00
_cell.angle_gamma   90.00
#
_symmetry.space_group_name_H-M   'P 1'
#
loop_
_entity.id
_entity.type
_entity.pdbx_description
1 polymer ?
#
loop_
_entity_poly.entity_id
_entity_poly.type
_entity_poly.pdbx_seq_one_letter_code
_entity_poly.pdbx_strand_id
1 'polypeptide(L)'
;MMWDLGSDTKEAETVLCSIDLGPNFSWCVDKWKEFEMCATVHEGHLPSSNRPSALSELKKKDLVALPCLSKASQRALIDETLQWWNSIQPESRQSSSPSHARQLPIADFTGDMGKLRKKGRSGIVQILYLIQWWGTLIRDGNHDPALWNAFTQDVTLCLLTMLEGAYTVENSGGKRPNEKSDDVDSHAKCTRNK
;
A
#
# COMPACT_ATOMS: atom_id res chain seq x y z
N MET A 1 -4.83 -25.38 2.81
CA MET A 1 -4.08 -24.79 3.93
C MET A 1 -4.74 -23.48 4.28
N MET A 2 -5.22 -23.32 5.51
CA MET A 2 -5.86 -22.10 5.99
C MET A 2 -4.76 -21.24 6.60
N TRP A 3 -4.35 -20.19 5.89
CA TRP A 3 -3.35 -19.24 6.39
C TRP A 3 -4.00 -18.48 7.55
N ASP A 4 -3.40 -18.54 8.74
CA ASP A 4 -3.95 -17.84 9.91
C ASP A 4 -3.63 -16.35 9.81
N LEU A 5 -4.68 -15.52 9.76
CA LEU A 5 -4.52 -14.07 9.81
C LEU A 5 -3.98 -13.68 11.19
N GLY A 6 -2.96 -12.82 11.22
CA GLY A 6 -2.47 -12.24 12.46
C GLY A 6 -3.60 -11.56 13.24
N SER A 7 -3.52 -11.54 14.57
CA SER A 7 -4.55 -10.96 15.44
C SER A 7 -4.91 -9.52 15.04
N ASP A 8 -3.91 -8.74 14.64
CA ASP A 8 -4.08 -7.34 14.22
C ASP A 8 -4.84 -7.22 12.90
N THR A 9 -4.64 -8.14 11.95
CA THR A 9 -5.35 -8.18 10.66
C THR A 9 -6.82 -8.55 10.86
N LYS A 10 -7.12 -9.50 11.74
CA LYS A 10 -8.51 -9.89 12.08
C LYS A 10 -9.28 -8.75 12.75
N GLU A 11 -8.62 -8.01 13.65
CA GLU A 11 -9.20 -6.82 14.27
C GLU A 11 -9.51 -5.75 13.22
N ALA A 12 -8.54 -5.46 12.35
CA ALA A 12 -8.73 -4.49 11.27
C ALA A 12 -9.84 -4.91 10.31
N GLU A 13 -9.92 -6.18 9.91
CA GLU A 13 -11.02 -6.71 9.09
C GLU A 13 -12.38 -6.50 9.78
N THR A 14 -12.48 -6.85 11.06
CA THR A 14 -13.72 -6.66 11.83
C THR A 14 -14.19 -5.21 11.80
N VAL A 15 -13.25 -4.27 11.95
CA VAL A 15 -13.55 -2.84 11.86
C VAL A 15 -13.98 -2.46 10.45
N LEU A 16 -13.22 -2.83 9.43
CA LEU A 16 -13.49 -2.47 8.03
C LEU A 16 -14.84 -3.02 7.55
N CYS A 17 -15.20 -4.23 7.97
CA CYS A 17 -16.47 -4.88 7.63
C CYS A 17 -17.65 -4.48 8.54
N SER A 18 -17.46 -3.59 9.52
CA SER A 18 -18.54 -3.16 10.43
C SER A 18 -19.62 -2.30 9.75
N ILE A 19 -19.36 -1.83 8.53
CA ILE A 19 -20.21 -0.94 7.75
C ILE A 19 -20.21 -1.39 6.29
N ASP A 20 -21.41 -1.52 5.72
CA ASP A 20 -21.57 -1.74 4.28
C ASP A 20 -21.49 -0.40 3.54
N LEU A 21 -20.42 -0.23 2.76
CA LEU A 21 -20.19 0.93 1.88
C LEU A 21 -20.33 0.54 0.39
N GLY A 22 -20.85 -0.66 0.11
CA GLY A 22 -21.07 -1.16 -1.23
C GLY A 22 -19.92 -2.02 -1.79
N PRO A 23 -20.16 -2.60 -2.98
CA PRO A 23 -19.34 -3.70 -3.50
C PRO A 23 -17.89 -3.31 -3.82
N ASN A 24 -17.64 -2.06 -4.24
CA ASN A 24 -16.28 -1.59 -4.54
C ASN A 24 -15.40 -1.59 -3.28
N PHE A 25 -15.96 -1.16 -2.15
CA PHE A 25 -15.23 -1.16 -0.89
C PHE A 25 -15.02 -2.57 -0.35
N SER A 26 -16.04 -3.41 -0.37
CA SER A 26 -15.91 -4.82 0.04
C SER A 26 -14.84 -5.54 -0.78
N TRP A 27 -14.80 -5.33 -2.10
CA TRP A 27 -13.76 -5.90 -2.95
C TRP A 27 -12.36 -5.36 -2.62
N CYS A 28 -12.23 -4.07 -2.32
CA CYS A 28 -10.98 -3.48 -1.86
C CYS A 28 -10.50 -4.13 -0.54
N VAL A 29 -11.39 -4.37 0.42
CA VAL A 29 -11.07 -5.04 1.68
C VAL A 29 -10.62 -6.48 1.44
N ASP A 30 -11.29 -7.22 0.55
CA ASP A 30 -10.90 -8.58 0.18
C ASP A 30 -9.49 -8.62 -0.43
N LYS A 31 -9.17 -7.68 -1.33
CA LYS A 31 -7.82 -7.58 -1.92
C LYS A 31 -6.75 -7.17 -0.94
N TRP A 32 -7.09 -6.37 0.06
CA TRP A 32 -6.18 -6.10 1.16
C TRP A 32 -5.94 -7.34 2.02
N LYS A 33 -6.96 -8.13 2.32
CA LYS A 33 -6.78 -9.39 3.06
C LYS A 33 -5.89 -10.36 2.29
N GLU A 34 -6.13 -10.53 0.99
CA GLU A 34 -5.24 -11.32 0.12
C GLU A 34 -3.81 -10.79 0.19
N PHE A 35 -3.62 -9.46 0.12
CA PHE A 35 -2.31 -8.83 0.27
C PHE A 35 -1.65 -9.15 1.62
N GLU A 36 -2.37 -9.02 2.74
CA GLU A 36 -1.88 -9.34 4.09
C GLU A 36 -1.57 -10.83 4.27
N MET A 37 -2.19 -11.72 3.50
CA MET A 37 -1.87 -13.16 3.53
C MET A 37 -0.69 -13.51 2.62
N CYS A 38 -0.65 -12.99 1.40
CA CYS A 38 0.25 -13.45 0.34
C CYS A 38 1.61 -12.75 0.33
N ALA A 39 1.71 -11.50 0.79
CA ALA A 39 3.00 -10.82 0.68
C ALA A 39 4.04 -11.45 1.64
N THR A 40 5.13 -12.01 1.12
CA THR A 40 6.33 -12.41 1.90
C THR A 40 7.09 -11.21 2.49
N VAL A 41 6.45 -10.06 2.52
CA VAL A 41 7.02 -8.75 2.78
C VAL A 41 6.94 -8.49 4.28
N HIS A 42 8.05 -8.01 4.83
CA HIS A 42 8.13 -7.65 6.25
C HIS A 42 7.09 -6.57 6.59
N GLU A 43 6.59 -6.64 7.83
CA GLU A 43 5.86 -5.53 8.45
C GLU A 43 6.63 -4.23 8.23
N GLY A 44 5.90 -3.16 7.96
CA GLY A 44 6.54 -1.88 7.67
C GLY A 44 5.60 -0.72 7.83
N HIS A 45 6.17 0.47 7.62
CA HIS A 45 5.47 1.73 7.79
C HIS A 45 5.36 2.43 6.44
N LEU A 46 4.16 2.88 6.12
CA LEU A 46 3.99 3.88 5.07
C LEU A 46 4.69 5.18 5.50
N PRO A 47 5.16 6.00 4.54
CA PRO A 47 5.74 7.29 4.84
C PRO A 47 4.82 8.17 5.70
N SER A 48 5.38 8.77 6.74
CA SER A 48 4.65 9.68 7.64
C SER A 48 4.52 11.11 7.09
N SER A 49 5.28 11.46 6.06
CA SER A 49 5.20 12.75 5.38
C SER A 49 3.82 12.97 4.77
N ASN A 50 3.19 14.10 5.06
CA ASN A 50 1.83 14.46 4.61
C ASN A 50 0.73 13.49 5.06
N ARG A 51 1.00 12.59 6.02
CA ARG A 51 -0.01 11.68 6.54
C ARG A 51 -1.16 12.48 7.18
N PRO A 52 -2.43 12.16 6.89
CA PRO A 52 -3.57 12.87 7.47
C PRO A 52 -3.51 12.88 8.99
N SER A 53 -3.76 14.06 9.57
CA SER A 53 -3.67 14.28 11.01
C SER A 53 -4.64 13.39 11.79
N ALA A 54 -5.80 13.10 11.21
CA ALA A 54 -6.80 12.18 11.75
C ALA A 54 -6.25 10.76 11.99
N LEU A 55 -5.22 10.32 11.24
CA LEU A 55 -4.59 9.03 11.48
C LEU A 55 -3.65 9.03 12.70
N SER A 56 -3.25 10.20 13.21
CA SER A 56 -2.50 10.30 14.47
C SER A 56 -3.41 10.08 15.68
N GLU A 57 -4.72 10.34 15.51
CA GLU A 57 -5.76 10.12 16.51
C GLU A 57 -6.25 8.67 16.57
N LEU A 58 -5.78 7.79 15.67
CA LEU A 58 -5.96 6.33 15.75
C LEU A 58 -5.20 5.78 16.98
N LYS A 59 -5.70 6.05 18.18
CA LYS A 59 -5.33 5.28 19.37
C LYS A 59 -6.05 3.94 19.31
N LYS A 60 -5.37 2.90 19.82
CA LYS A 60 -5.69 1.45 19.77
C LYS A 60 -7.12 0.99 20.18
N LYS A 61 -8.08 1.88 20.45
CA LYS A 61 -9.40 1.52 20.98
C LYS A 61 -10.61 2.04 20.21
N ASP A 62 -10.48 3.02 19.31
CA ASP A 62 -11.62 3.61 18.59
C ASP A 62 -11.43 3.62 17.06
N LEU A 63 -10.93 2.51 16.50
CA LEU A 63 -10.77 2.34 15.05
C LEU A 63 -12.13 2.44 14.29
N VAL A 64 -13.24 2.20 15.00
CA VAL A 64 -14.60 2.14 14.46
C VAL A 64 -15.28 3.51 14.39
N ALA A 65 -14.89 4.45 15.25
CA ALA A 65 -15.60 5.73 15.36
C ALA A 65 -14.87 6.80 14.56
N LEU A 66 -15.38 7.13 13.37
CA LEU A 66 -15.07 8.42 12.77
C LEU A 66 -15.50 9.51 13.77
N PRO A 67 -14.60 10.41 14.20
CA PRO A 67 -15.02 11.51 15.07
C PRO A 67 -16.14 12.30 14.39
N CYS A 68 -17.05 12.90 15.16
CA CYS A 68 -18.02 13.85 14.59
C CYS A 68 -17.26 15.08 14.05
N LEU A 69 -16.89 15.03 12.76
CA LEU A 69 -16.12 16.07 12.10
C LEU A 69 -17.04 17.18 11.57
N SER A 70 -16.63 18.44 11.74
CA SER A 70 -17.25 19.57 11.05
C SER A 70 -17.13 19.40 9.52
N LYS A 71 -18.02 20.01 8.72
CA LYS A 71 -17.93 19.95 7.25
C LYS A 71 -16.57 20.45 6.71
N ALA A 72 -15.96 21.43 7.38
CA ALA A 72 -14.62 21.90 7.02
C ALA A 72 -13.55 20.84 7.31
N SER A 73 -13.61 20.20 8.48
CA SER A 73 -12.71 19.11 8.87
C SER A 73 -12.87 17.87 7.99
N GLN A 74 -14.09 17.56 7.55
CA GLN A 74 -14.37 16.50 6.59
C GLN A 74 -13.70 16.75 5.25
N ARG A 75 -13.79 17.98 4.71
CA ARG A 75 -13.09 18.36 3.47
C ARG A 75 -11.58 18.30 3.64
N ALA A 76 -11.06 18.78 4.77
CA ALA A 76 -9.64 18.69 5.08
C ALA A 76 -9.15 17.24 5.11
N LEU A 77 -9.92 16.32 5.74
CA LEU A 77 -9.60 14.89 5.74
C LEU A 77 -9.51 14.31 4.32
N ILE A 78 -10.45 14.66 3.44
CA ILE A 78 -10.47 14.20 2.04
C ILE A 78 -9.25 14.75 1.29
N ASP A 79 -8.99 16.05 1.40
CA ASP A 79 -7.84 16.72 0.76
C ASP A 79 -6.49 16.13 1.25
N GLU A 80 -6.34 15.95 2.56
CA GLU A 80 -5.16 15.33 3.18
C GLU A 80 -4.99 13.88 2.71
N THR A 81 -6.10 13.12 2.60
CA THR A 81 -6.09 11.73 2.14
C THR A 81 -5.56 11.64 0.71
N LEU A 82 -6.10 12.46 -0.21
CA LEU A 82 -5.67 12.48 -1.60
C LEU A 82 -4.21 12.93 -1.73
N GLN A 83 -3.83 13.98 -0.99
CA GLN A 83 -2.46 14.48 -0.95
C GLN A 83 -1.48 13.41 -0.47
N TRP A 84 -1.81 12.72 0.61
CA TRP A 84 -0.96 11.65 1.14
C TRP A 84 -0.86 10.50 0.16
N TRP A 85 -1.99 10.02 -0.34
CA TRP A 85 -2.06 8.91 -1.30
C TRP A 85 -1.19 9.19 -2.53
N ASN A 86 -1.28 10.40 -3.10
CA ASN A 86 -0.44 10.83 -4.20
C ASN A 86 1.05 10.81 -3.82
N SER A 87 1.41 11.38 -2.66
CA SER A 87 2.82 11.48 -2.22
C SER A 87 3.52 10.15 -1.95
N ILE A 88 2.76 9.10 -1.61
CA ILE A 88 3.33 7.77 -1.34
C ILE A 88 3.39 6.87 -2.58
N GLN A 89 2.82 7.32 -3.71
CA GLN A 89 2.90 6.59 -4.97
C GLN A 89 4.32 6.55 -5.54
N PRO A 90 4.61 5.60 -6.46
CA PRO A 90 5.77 5.67 -7.33
C PRO A 90 5.78 6.99 -8.12
N GLU A 91 6.98 7.52 -8.42
CA GLU A 91 7.14 8.81 -9.11
C GLU A 91 6.41 8.88 -10.45
N SER A 92 6.31 7.76 -11.19
CA SER A 92 5.56 7.69 -12.45
C SER A 92 4.06 7.96 -12.30
N ARG A 93 3.52 7.74 -11.10
CA ARG A 93 2.10 7.98 -10.78
C ARG A 93 1.86 9.33 -10.13
N GLN A 94 2.88 9.95 -9.57
CA GLN A 94 2.71 11.20 -8.83
C GLN A 94 2.29 12.33 -9.77
N SER A 95 1.41 13.20 -9.29
CA SER A 95 1.03 14.38 -10.05
C SER A 95 2.20 15.38 -10.06
N SER A 96 2.60 15.84 -11.23
CA SER A 96 3.80 16.68 -11.40
C SER A 96 3.65 18.12 -10.88
N SER A 97 2.43 18.54 -10.51
CA SER A 97 2.13 19.90 -10.03
C SER A 97 1.60 19.87 -8.58
N PRO A 98 2.07 20.78 -7.69
CA PRO A 98 1.50 20.96 -6.36
C PRO A 98 -0.01 21.23 -6.37
N SER A 99 -0.52 21.90 -7.42
CA SER A 99 -1.97 22.15 -7.59
C SER A 99 -2.78 20.86 -7.80
N HIS A 100 -2.14 19.76 -8.18
CA HIS A 100 -2.75 18.46 -8.44
C HIS A 100 -2.45 17.43 -7.35
N ALA A 101 -1.71 17.81 -6.29
CA ALA A 101 -1.40 16.88 -5.20
C ALA A 101 -2.66 16.30 -4.55
N ARG A 102 -3.79 17.04 -4.56
CA ARG A 102 -5.09 16.61 -4.03
C ARG A 102 -5.98 15.91 -5.07
N GLN A 103 -5.42 15.51 -6.20
CA GLN A 103 -6.10 14.70 -7.20
C GLN A 103 -5.66 13.25 -7.08
N LEU A 104 -6.41 12.36 -7.74
CA LEU A 104 -5.97 10.97 -7.87
C LEU A 104 -4.63 10.91 -8.61
N PRO A 105 -3.75 9.96 -8.25
CA PRO A 105 -2.52 9.75 -8.99
C PRO A 105 -2.81 9.33 -10.43
N ILE A 106 -1.81 9.45 -11.29
CA ILE A 106 -1.88 9.00 -12.68
C ILE A 106 -2.12 7.48 -12.69
N ALA A 107 -3.03 7.04 -13.55
CA ALA A 107 -3.42 5.63 -13.71
C ALA A 107 -2.35 4.81 -14.47
N ASP A 108 -1.13 4.82 -13.96
CA ASP A 108 0.00 3.99 -14.44
C ASP A 108 0.40 2.97 -13.36
N PHE A 109 0.02 1.72 -13.56
CA PHE A 109 0.29 0.64 -12.60
C PHE A 109 1.49 -0.24 -13.00
N THR A 110 2.34 0.24 -13.90
CA THR A 110 3.50 -0.53 -14.41
C THR A 110 4.75 -0.41 -13.55
N GLY A 111 4.81 0.59 -12.66
CA GLY A 111 5.97 0.89 -11.81
C GLY A 111 6.12 0.00 -10.57
N ASP A 112 7.27 0.12 -9.90
CA ASP A 112 7.54 -0.58 -8.64
C ASP A 112 6.70 -0.01 -7.48
N MET A 113 5.80 -0.83 -6.96
CA MET A 113 4.93 -0.52 -5.82
C MET A 113 5.59 -0.82 -4.46
N GLY A 114 6.90 -1.07 -4.40
CA GLY A 114 7.63 -1.44 -3.19
C GLY A 114 7.48 -0.47 -2.01
N LYS A 115 7.25 0.83 -2.27
CA LYS A 115 6.95 1.84 -1.25
C LYS A 115 5.59 1.64 -0.58
N LEU A 116 4.59 1.19 -1.34
CA LEU A 116 3.24 0.89 -0.85
C LEU A 116 3.12 -0.51 -0.24
N ARG A 117 4.03 -1.40 -0.60
CA ARG A 117 4.05 -2.82 -0.20
C ARG A 117 4.43 -2.99 1.28
N LYS A 118 3.60 -2.48 2.18
CA LYS A 118 3.79 -2.48 3.65
C LYS A 118 2.58 -3.12 4.33
N LYS A 119 2.84 -4.16 5.13
CA LYS A 119 1.86 -4.89 5.93
C LYS A 119 1.67 -4.30 7.32
N GLY A 120 0.58 -4.73 7.98
CA GLY A 120 0.33 -4.49 9.39
C GLY A 120 -0.27 -3.11 9.67
N ARG A 121 -0.42 -2.76 10.96
CA ARG A 121 -1.14 -1.57 11.43
C ARG A 121 -0.59 -0.23 10.90
N SER A 122 0.67 -0.22 10.47
CA SER A 122 1.31 0.97 9.88
C SER A 122 1.41 0.94 8.35
N GLY A 123 0.88 -0.12 7.74
CA GLY A 123 0.90 -0.35 6.32
C GLY A 123 -0.35 0.17 5.61
N ILE A 124 -0.69 -0.51 4.51
CA ILE A 124 -1.77 -0.10 3.61
C ILE A 124 -3.15 -0.07 4.28
N VAL A 125 -3.35 -0.80 5.38
CA VAL A 125 -4.61 -0.77 6.16
C VAL A 125 -5.00 0.64 6.62
N GLN A 126 -4.03 1.56 6.79
CA GLN A 126 -4.33 2.95 7.11
C GLN A 126 -5.11 3.66 6.00
N ILE A 127 -4.82 3.33 4.74
CA ILE A 127 -5.57 3.84 3.59
C ILE A 127 -7.00 3.29 3.61
N LEU A 128 -7.18 2.04 4.02
CA LEU A 128 -8.51 1.44 4.11
C LEU A 128 -9.37 2.09 5.20
N TYR A 129 -8.78 2.48 6.33
CA TYR A 129 -9.49 3.29 7.32
C TYR A 129 -9.92 4.64 6.75
N LEU A 130 -9.06 5.31 5.97
CA LEU A 130 -9.43 6.57 5.30
C LEU A 130 -10.56 6.35 4.28
N ILE A 131 -10.53 5.27 3.50
CA ILE A 131 -11.63 4.91 2.58
C ILE A 131 -12.93 4.72 3.35
N GLN A 132 -12.91 3.98 4.47
CA GLN A 132 -14.09 3.71 5.29
C GLN A 132 -14.66 5.00 5.90
N TRP A 133 -13.79 5.84 6.46
CA TRP A 133 -14.15 7.13 7.03
C TRP A 133 -14.77 8.04 5.99
N TRP A 134 -14.15 8.19 4.82
CA TRP A 134 -14.72 8.98 3.73
C TRP A 134 -16.06 8.38 3.25
N GLY A 135 -16.15 7.06 3.09
CA GLY A 135 -17.39 6.39 2.68
C GLY A 135 -18.54 6.60 3.67
N THR A 136 -18.24 6.69 4.97
CA THR A 136 -19.22 7.06 5.99
C THR A 136 -19.77 8.47 5.75
N LEU A 137 -18.90 9.43 5.40
CA LEU A 137 -19.32 10.79 5.06
C LEU A 137 -20.20 10.85 3.81
N ILE A 138 -19.94 9.99 2.81
CA ILE A 138 -20.77 9.84 1.60
C ILE A 138 -22.15 9.30 1.96
N ARG A 139 -22.20 8.21 2.74
CA ARG A 139 -23.44 7.59 3.19
C ARG A 139 -24.32 8.57 3.97
N ASP A 140 -23.70 9.43 4.77
CA ASP A 140 -24.37 10.47 5.55
C ASP A 140 -24.81 11.67 4.69
N GLY A 141 -24.62 11.62 3.37
CA GLY A 141 -25.07 12.62 2.40
C GLY A 141 -24.22 13.90 2.35
N ASN A 142 -22.98 13.86 2.86
CA ASN A 142 -22.16 15.06 3.00
C ASN A 142 -21.29 15.38 1.78
N HIS A 143 -20.98 14.41 0.91
CA HIS A 143 -20.10 14.59 -0.25
C HIS A 143 -20.53 13.72 -1.46
N ASP A 144 -19.95 13.99 -2.63
CA ASP A 144 -20.21 13.28 -3.89
C ASP A 144 -19.50 11.91 -3.93
N PRO A 145 -20.22 10.80 -4.24
CA PRO A 145 -19.64 9.46 -4.27
C PRO A 145 -18.65 9.21 -5.41
N ALA A 146 -18.63 10.02 -6.47
CA ALA A 146 -17.83 9.70 -7.66
C ALA A 146 -16.33 9.66 -7.35
N LEU A 147 -15.80 10.66 -6.65
CA LEU A 147 -14.38 10.72 -6.31
C LEU A 147 -13.98 9.64 -5.29
N TRP A 148 -14.85 9.35 -4.32
CA TRP A 148 -14.62 8.27 -3.35
C TRP A 148 -14.55 6.89 -4.04
N ASN A 149 -15.43 6.63 -5.01
CA ASN A 149 -15.40 5.39 -5.79
C ASN A 149 -14.11 5.29 -6.61
N ALA A 150 -13.71 6.37 -7.28
CA ALA A 150 -12.48 6.38 -8.07
C ALA A 150 -11.23 6.19 -7.20
N PHE A 151 -11.20 6.78 -6.00
CA PHE A 151 -10.14 6.54 -5.01
C PHE A 151 -10.08 5.08 -4.54
N THR A 152 -11.24 4.49 -4.22
CA THR A 152 -11.34 3.08 -3.80
C THR A 152 -10.86 2.14 -4.90
N GLN A 153 -11.20 2.41 -6.16
CA GLN A 153 -10.73 1.65 -7.31
C GLN A 153 -9.21 1.79 -7.49
N ASP A 154 -8.65 3.00 -7.35
CA ASP A 154 -7.21 3.23 -7.45
C ASP A 154 -6.40 2.40 -6.44
N VAL A 155 -6.86 2.39 -5.19
CA VAL A 155 -6.27 1.59 -4.11
C VAL A 155 -6.40 0.09 -4.40
N THR A 156 -7.54 -0.35 -4.91
CA THR A 156 -7.77 -1.74 -5.30
C THR A 156 -6.81 -2.18 -6.40
N LEU A 157 -6.62 -1.36 -7.43
CA LEU A 157 -5.67 -1.64 -8.52
C LEU A 157 -4.23 -1.71 -8.00
N CYS A 158 -3.84 -0.82 -7.08
CA CYS A 158 -2.54 -0.91 -6.41
C CYS A 158 -2.35 -2.23 -5.66
N LEU A 159 -3.38 -2.70 -4.93
CA LEU A 159 -3.34 -3.99 -4.22
C LEU A 159 -3.16 -5.14 -5.20
N LEU A 160 -3.87 -5.14 -6.33
CA LEU A 160 -3.74 -6.16 -7.38
C LEU A 160 -2.33 -6.17 -7.98
N THR A 161 -1.78 -5.00 -8.34
CA THR A 161 -0.40 -4.89 -8.85
C THR A 161 0.63 -5.41 -7.84
N MET A 162 0.45 -5.11 -6.55
CA MET A 162 1.33 -5.61 -5.50
C MET A 162 1.24 -7.13 -5.32
N LEU A 163 0.04 -7.70 -5.49
CA LEU A 163 -0.20 -9.15 -5.45
C LEU A 163 0.43 -9.87 -6.65
N GLU A 164 0.22 -9.37 -7.88
CA GLU A 164 0.83 -9.91 -9.10
C GLU A 164 2.36 -9.94 -8.99
N GLY A 165 2.95 -8.86 -8.50
CA GLY A 165 4.40 -8.77 -8.26
C GLY A 165 4.91 -9.60 -7.07
N ALA A 166 4.04 -10.24 -6.28
CA ALA A 166 4.47 -11.23 -5.27
C ALA A 166 4.62 -12.62 -5.89
N TYR A 167 3.71 -13.00 -6.80
CA TYR A 167 3.74 -14.30 -7.48
C TYR A 167 4.94 -14.47 -8.43
N THR A 168 5.45 -13.38 -9.03
CA THR A 168 6.58 -13.43 -9.97
C THR A 168 7.94 -13.62 -9.30
N VAL A 169 8.11 -13.15 -8.06
CA VAL A 169 9.37 -13.26 -7.30
C VAL A 169 9.56 -14.68 -6.76
N GLU A 170 8.47 -15.38 -6.41
CA GLU A 170 8.54 -16.77 -5.92
C GLU A 170 8.87 -17.77 -7.04
N ASN A 171 8.45 -17.50 -8.29
CA ASN A 171 8.73 -18.36 -9.44
C ASN A 171 10.10 -18.14 -10.09
N SER A 172 10.84 -17.09 -9.73
CA SER A 172 12.17 -16.78 -10.30
C SER A 172 13.34 -17.25 -9.43
N GLY A 173 13.09 -18.07 -8.40
CA GLY A 173 14.10 -18.71 -7.54
C GLY A 173 14.98 -19.79 -8.22
N GLY A 174 15.32 -19.62 -9.49
CA GLY A 174 16.19 -20.52 -10.27
C GLY A 174 17.63 -20.02 -10.39
N LYS A 175 18.52 -20.62 -9.60
CA LYS A 175 20.00 -20.73 -9.75
C LYS A 175 20.82 -19.43 -9.93
N ARG A 176 21.59 -19.10 -8.88
CA ARG A 176 22.90 -18.44 -9.03
C ARG A 176 23.89 -19.41 -9.71
N PRO A 177 24.60 -19.03 -10.78
CA PRO A 177 25.83 -19.71 -11.16
C PRO A 177 26.90 -19.32 -10.15
N ASN A 178 27.38 -20.31 -9.42
CA ASN A 178 28.55 -20.24 -8.57
C ASN A 178 29.74 -20.67 -9.45
N GLU A 179 30.45 -19.74 -10.08
CA GLU A 179 31.77 -20.01 -10.64
C GLU A 179 32.82 -19.46 -9.69
N LYS A 180 33.30 -20.36 -8.82
CA LYS A 180 34.65 -20.29 -8.28
C LYS A 180 35.60 -20.52 -9.46
N SER A 181 36.38 -19.53 -9.82
CA SER A 181 37.61 -19.76 -10.58
C SER A 181 38.71 -19.94 -9.55
N ASP A 182 39.09 -21.20 -9.32
CA ASP A 182 40.24 -21.53 -8.49
C ASP A 182 41.52 -21.13 -9.24
N ASP A 183 42.36 -20.35 -8.56
CA ASP A 183 43.77 -20.14 -8.88
C ASP A 183 44.53 -21.48 -8.85
N VAL A 184 45.35 -21.75 -9.87
CA VAL A 184 46.55 -22.57 -9.72
C VAL A 184 47.72 -21.85 -10.34
N ASP A 185 48.44 -21.17 -9.45
CA ASP A 185 49.83 -20.73 -9.54
C ASP A 185 50.77 -21.93 -9.73
N SER A 186 51.88 -21.76 -10.49
CA SER A 186 53.24 -22.22 -10.14
C SER A 186 54.20 -22.36 -11.36
N HIS A 187 55.15 -21.41 -11.41
CA HIS A 187 56.61 -21.61 -11.52
C HIS A 187 57.33 -22.06 -12.83
N ALA A 188 58.01 -21.06 -13.43
CA ALA A 188 59.47 -20.89 -13.60
C ALA A 188 60.35 -21.88 -14.40
N LYS A 189 61.08 -21.32 -15.39
CA LYS A 189 62.54 -21.47 -15.68
C LYS A 189 62.92 -20.50 -16.82
N CYS A 190 63.74 -19.47 -16.62
CA CYS A 190 65.21 -19.43 -16.58
C CYS A 190 65.92 -19.51 -17.97
N THR A 191 66.34 -18.33 -18.46
CA THR A 191 67.53 -17.95 -19.31
C THR A 191 68.07 -18.86 -20.44
N ARG A 192 68.38 -18.28 -21.63
CA ARG A 192 69.73 -17.83 -22.08
C ARG A 192 69.91 -17.80 -23.63
N ASN A 193 70.43 -16.67 -24.12
CA ASN A 193 71.21 -16.35 -25.34
C ASN A 193 71.06 -17.14 -26.65
N LYS A 194 70.92 -16.39 -27.76
CA LYS A 194 72.03 -16.14 -28.72
C LYS A 194 71.77 -14.88 -29.55
#